data_AF-A0A101H1Q7-F1
#
_entry.id   AF-A0A101H1Q7-F1
#
_cell.length_a   1.000
_cell.length_b   1.000
_cell.length_c   1.000
_cell.angle_alpha   90.00
_cell.angle_beta   90.00
_cell.angle_gamma   90.00
#
_symmetry.space_group_name_H-M   'P 1'
#
loop_
_entity.id
_entity.type
_entity.pdbx_description
1 polymer ?
#
loop_
_entity_poly.entity_id
_entity_poly.type
_entity_poly.pdbx_seq_one_letter_code
_entity_poly.pdbx_strand_id
1 'polypeptide(L)'
;IADTVEGAIGVKAAAFSVGDVPRIELKSKNIMGVVVPEIKSSSVRKGPTERGYGIIGTSSVIDEAADAFEDLLESIIHSAEIETTMKRLLDEIESTKRRVNALEFKVIPELTEARDFIKMRLDEMEREELFRLKKIKARSEA
;
A
#
# COMPACT_ATOMS: atom_id res chain seq x y z
N ILE A 1 15.72 33.84 -10.21
CA ILE A 1 15.79 35.24 -9.74
C ILE A 1 16.93 35.40 -8.74
N ALA A 2 16.98 34.57 -7.68
CA ALA A 2 18.10 34.55 -6.73
C ALA A 2 19.48 34.44 -7.41
N ASP A 3 19.68 33.46 -8.30
CA ASP A 3 20.95 33.29 -9.04
C ASP A 3 21.33 34.49 -9.91
N THR A 4 20.35 35.27 -10.37
CA THR A 4 20.58 36.45 -11.23
C THR A 4 20.98 37.67 -10.41
N VAL A 5 20.50 37.77 -9.16
CA VAL A 5 20.71 38.93 -8.29
C VAL A 5 21.93 38.75 -7.40
N GLU A 6 22.12 37.58 -6.78
CA GLU A 6 23.26 37.29 -5.91
C GLU A 6 24.42 36.56 -6.62
N GLY A 7 24.17 36.02 -7.82
CA GLY A 7 25.11 35.15 -8.50
C GLY A 7 25.11 33.74 -7.91
N ALA A 8 25.46 32.75 -8.74
CA ALA A 8 25.44 31.33 -8.37
C ALA A 8 26.39 30.97 -7.21
N ILE A 9 27.37 31.83 -6.90
CA ILE A 9 28.31 31.63 -5.80
C ILE A 9 27.67 32.04 -4.46
N GLY A 10 26.96 33.18 -4.43
CA GLY A 10 26.27 33.67 -3.22
C GLY A 10 25.18 32.69 -2.77
N VAL A 11 24.35 32.24 -3.71
CA VAL A 11 23.30 31.25 -3.44
C VAL A 11 23.87 29.93 -2.93
N LYS A 12 24.97 29.43 -3.50
CA LYS A 12 25.63 28.21 -2.99
C LYS A 12 26.21 28.40 -1.60
N ALA A 13 26.84 29.54 -1.33
CA ALA A 13 27.39 29.82 -0.01
C ALA A 13 26.29 29.83 1.06
N ALA A 14 25.14 30.44 0.76
CA ALA A 14 23.96 30.40 1.64
C ALA A 14 23.43 28.96 1.81
N ALA A 15 23.32 28.19 0.73
CA ALA A 15 22.86 26.79 0.78
C ALA A 15 23.78 25.89 1.61
N PHE A 16 25.10 26.05 1.52
CA PHE A 16 26.06 25.27 2.32
C PHE A 16 26.09 25.67 3.80
N SER A 17 25.60 26.87 4.13
CA SER A 17 25.50 27.34 5.51
C SER A 17 24.32 26.71 6.27
N VAL A 18 23.34 26.15 5.55
CA VAL A 18 22.22 25.41 6.13
C VAL A 18 22.74 24.06 6.65
N GLY A 19 23.02 23.99 7.95
CA GLY A 19 23.53 22.76 8.59
C GLY A 19 22.46 21.76 9.03
N ASP A 20 21.18 22.14 8.96
CA ASP A 20 20.11 21.38 9.58
C ASP A 20 19.19 20.73 8.52
N VAL A 21 19.16 19.40 8.53
CA VAL A 21 18.31 18.57 7.66
C VAL A 21 16.93 18.42 8.30
N PRO A 22 15.83 18.66 7.56
CA PRO A 22 14.49 18.50 8.10
C PRO A 22 14.28 17.07 8.60
N ARG A 23 13.85 16.92 9.86
CA ARG A 23 13.57 15.61 10.45
C ARG A 23 12.16 15.19 10.05
N ILE A 24 12.06 14.02 9.44
CA ILE A 24 10.79 13.45 9.02
C ILE A 24 10.41 12.37 10.04
N GLU A 25 9.27 12.56 10.73
CA GLU A 25 8.73 11.53 11.61
C GLU A 25 7.78 10.62 10.83
N LEU A 26 8.14 9.35 10.71
CA LEU A 26 7.30 8.34 10.09
C LEU A 26 6.41 7.69 11.15
N LYS A 27 5.10 7.75 10.94
CA LYS A 27 4.11 6.94 11.65
C LYS A 27 3.52 5.91 10.71
N SER A 28 2.86 4.92 11.27
CA SER A 28 2.16 3.90 10.50
C SER A 28 0.68 3.93 10.84
N LYS A 29 -0.15 3.85 9.81
CA LYS A 29 -1.61 3.76 9.91
C LYS A 29 -2.05 2.46 9.26
N ASN A 30 -3.11 1.85 9.79
CA ASN A 30 -3.69 0.66 9.18
C ASN A 30 -4.99 1.03 8.46
N ILE A 31 -5.07 0.70 7.17
CA ILE A 31 -6.27 0.91 6.34
C ILE A 31 -6.56 -0.42 5.63
N MET A 32 -7.74 -0.99 5.89
CA MET A 32 -8.19 -2.24 5.27
C MET A 32 -7.21 -3.42 5.45
N GLY A 33 -6.46 -3.47 6.56
CA GLY A 33 -5.45 -4.50 6.82
C GLY A 33 -4.08 -4.22 6.21
N VAL A 34 -3.95 -3.16 5.41
CA VAL A 34 -2.67 -2.70 4.85
C VAL A 34 -2.08 -1.63 5.75
N VAL A 35 -0.83 -1.84 6.17
CA VAL A 35 -0.06 -0.84 6.92
C VAL A 35 0.49 0.17 5.92
N VAL A 36 0.10 1.43 6.06
CA VAL A 36 0.53 2.55 5.20
C VAL A 36 1.34 3.55 6.02
N PRO A 37 2.39 4.17 5.45
CA PRO A 37 3.14 5.21 6.15
C PRO A 37 2.32 6.49 6.22
N GLU A 38 2.34 7.15 7.38
CA GLU A 38 1.84 8.50 7.60
C GLU A 38 3.04 9.38 7.93
N ILE A 39 3.28 10.41 7.13
CA ILE A 39 4.46 11.25 7.26
C ILE A 39 4.07 12.51 8.05
N LYS A 40 4.63 12.69 9.25
CA LYS A 40 4.53 13.96 9.98
C LYS A 40 5.77 14.78 9.68
N SER A 41 5.57 15.87 8.96
CA SER A 41 6.62 16.83 8.70
C SER A 41 6.73 17.77 9.92
N SER A 42 7.70 17.52 10.80
CA SER A 42 8.10 18.49 11.81
C SER A 42 9.22 19.34 11.20
N SER A 43 9.03 20.67 11.18
CA SER A 43 10.07 21.63 10.79
C SER A 43 10.41 21.72 9.29
N VAL A 44 9.42 21.66 8.39
CA VAL A 44 9.64 21.96 6.96
C VAL A 44 9.77 23.47 6.73
N ARG A 45 8.90 24.27 7.35
CA ARG A 45 9.06 25.72 7.41
C ARG A 45 9.99 26.09 8.56
N LYS A 46 11.06 26.82 8.25
CA LYS A 46 12.02 27.31 9.23
C LYS A 46 11.86 28.81 9.40
N GLY A 47 11.96 29.30 10.63
CA GLY A 47 12.02 30.74 10.87
C GLY A 47 13.30 31.36 10.25
N PRO A 48 13.34 32.67 9.97
CA PRO A 48 14.50 33.33 9.38
C PRO A 48 15.82 33.09 10.14
N THR A 49 15.74 32.91 11.46
CA THR A 49 16.88 32.61 12.35
C THR A 49 17.27 31.12 12.40
N GLU A 50 16.40 30.23 11.95
CA GLU A 50 16.59 28.77 11.97
C GLU A 50 17.16 28.23 10.64
N ARG A 51 17.21 29.08 9.61
CA ARG A 51 17.75 28.73 8.27
C ARG A 51 19.27 28.57 8.26
N GLY A 52 19.99 29.13 9.23
CA GLY A 52 21.43 28.89 9.43
C GLY A 52 22.37 29.78 8.60
N TYR A 53 21.88 30.55 7.62
CA TYR A 53 22.64 31.62 6.99
C TYR A 53 22.47 32.95 7.75
N GLY A 54 23.50 33.79 7.72
CA GLY A 54 23.49 35.08 8.40
C GLY A 54 22.63 36.11 7.68
N ILE A 55 21.71 36.75 8.42
CA ILE A 55 20.85 37.85 7.93
C ILE A 55 21.69 39.03 7.39
N ILE A 56 22.93 39.17 7.88
CA ILE A 56 23.89 40.17 7.42
C ILE A 56 24.64 39.60 6.22
N GLY A 57 24.27 40.04 5.02
CA GLY A 57 24.94 39.66 3.77
C GLY A 57 24.09 38.82 2.82
N THR A 58 22.91 38.35 3.24
CA THR A 58 21.92 37.72 2.36
C THR A 58 20.84 38.70 1.93
N SER A 59 20.42 38.59 0.68
CA SER A 59 19.34 39.38 0.10
C SER A 59 17.98 38.74 0.36
N SER A 60 16.93 39.57 0.46
CA SER A 60 15.51 39.16 0.53
C SER A 60 15.09 38.15 -0.58
N VAL A 61 15.81 38.13 -1.70
CA VAL A 61 15.56 37.21 -2.80
C VAL A 61 15.96 35.76 -2.45
N ILE A 62 16.95 35.57 -1.57
CA ILE A 62 17.31 34.25 -1.03
C ILE A 62 16.25 33.77 -0.04
N ASP A 63 15.73 34.67 0.79
CA ASP A 63 14.66 34.34 1.73
C ASP A 63 13.41 33.87 0.99
N GLU A 64 12.96 34.62 -0.02
CA GLU A 64 11.80 34.27 -0.85
C GLU A 64 12.00 32.95 -1.59
N ALA A 65 13.22 32.69 -2.10
CA ALA A 65 13.54 31.41 -2.71
C ALA A 65 13.49 30.26 -1.69
N ALA A 66 14.03 30.46 -0.48
CA ALA A 66 13.97 29.46 0.58
C ALA A 66 12.53 29.14 0.99
N ASP A 67 11.68 30.16 1.17
CA ASP A 67 10.25 30.00 1.45
C ASP A 67 9.54 29.17 0.36
N ALA A 68 9.77 29.49 -0.91
CA ALA A 68 9.18 28.75 -2.02
C ALA A 68 9.63 27.28 -2.08
N PHE A 69 10.90 27.00 -1.75
CA PHE A 69 11.41 25.63 -1.68
C PHE A 69 10.89 24.86 -0.46
N GLU A 70 10.70 25.51 0.69
CA GLU A 70 10.08 24.91 1.88
C GLU A 70 8.62 24.50 1.57
N ASP A 71 7.84 25.36 0.91
CA ASP A 71 6.46 25.07 0.49
C ASP A 71 6.40 23.94 -0.56
N LEU A 72 7.35 23.92 -1.51
CA LEU A 72 7.47 22.85 -2.49
C LEU A 72 7.81 21.51 -1.80
N LEU A 73 8.73 21.52 -0.84
CA LEU A 73 9.13 20.33 -0.12
C LEU A 73 7.95 19.72 0.65
N GLU A 74 7.13 20.55 1.30
CA GLU A 74 5.91 20.10 1.98
C GLU A 74 4.93 19.42 0.99
N SER A 75 4.74 20.03 -0.17
CA SER A 75 3.88 19.49 -1.24
C SER A 75 4.39 18.15 -1.79
N ILE A 76 5.71 18.01 -1.95
CA ILE A 76 6.35 16.76 -2.39
C ILE A 76 6.17 15.67 -1.33
N ILE A 77 6.38 15.99 -0.04
CA ILE A 77 6.21 15.03 1.05
C ILE A 77 4.77 14.51 1.08
N HIS A 78 3.79 15.41 0.98
CA HIS A 78 2.38 15.03 0.96
C HIS A 78 2.03 14.16 -0.25
N SER A 79 2.56 14.51 -1.44
CA SER A 79 2.35 13.71 -2.65
C SER A 79 2.98 12.32 -2.53
N ALA A 80 4.18 12.22 -1.97
CA ALA A 80 4.88 10.95 -1.78
C ALA A 80 4.16 10.03 -0.79
N GLU A 81 3.55 10.59 0.26
CA GLU A 81 2.71 9.84 1.21
C GLU A 81 1.50 9.20 0.50
N ILE A 82 0.76 9.98 -0.28
CA ILE A 82 -0.41 9.50 -1.03
C ILE A 82 0.01 8.48 -2.08
N GLU A 83 1.06 8.75 -2.85
CA GLU A 83 1.55 7.85 -3.89
C GLU A 83 1.97 6.49 -3.31
N THR A 84 2.69 6.51 -2.19
CA THR A 84 3.13 5.29 -1.49
C THR A 84 1.94 4.51 -0.95
N THR A 85 0.97 5.21 -0.35
CA THR A 85 -0.28 4.62 0.13
C THR A 85 -1.05 3.95 -1.00
N MET A 86 -1.19 4.63 -2.14
CA MET A 86 -1.88 4.10 -3.32
C MET A 86 -1.20 2.84 -3.86
N LYS A 87 0.14 2.85 -3.99
CA LYS A 87 0.90 1.67 -4.43
C LYS A 87 0.66 0.46 -3.54
N ARG A 88 0.78 0.63 -2.22
CA ARG A 88 0.57 -0.49 -1.27
C ARG A 88 -0.87 -1.03 -1.30
N LEU A 89 -1.87 -0.17 -1.47
CA LEU A 89 -3.26 -0.60 -1.59
C LEU A 89 -3.51 -1.36 -2.89
N LEU A 90 -2.92 -0.92 -4.01
CA LEU A 90 -3.05 -1.60 -5.30
C LEU A 90 -2.46 -3.01 -5.26
N ASP A 91 -1.30 -3.18 -4.64
CA ASP A 91 -0.66 -4.50 -4.49
C ASP A 91 -1.56 -5.48 -3.69
N GLU A 92 -2.19 -5.00 -2.61
CA GLU A 92 -3.08 -5.84 -1.80
C GLU A 92 -4.40 -6.15 -2.53
N ILE A 93 -4.94 -5.19 -3.28
CA ILE A 93 -6.14 -5.40 -4.12
C ILE A 93 -5.85 -6.46 -5.19
N GLU A 94 -4.67 -6.42 -5.82
CA GLU A 94 -4.29 -7.41 -6.82
C GLU A 94 -4.14 -8.80 -6.20
N SER A 95 -3.47 -8.91 -5.04
CA SER A 95 -3.39 -10.15 -4.24
C SER A 95 -4.78 -10.72 -3.95
N THR A 96 -5.68 -9.87 -3.45
CA THR A 96 -7.06 -10.26 -3.11
C THR A 96 -7.84 -10.70 -4.34
N LYS A 97 -7.74 -9.97 -5.45
CA LYS A 97 -8.38 -10.33 -6.72
C LYS A 97 -7.90 -11.67 -7.26
N ARG A 98 -6.59 -11.94 -7.20
CA ARG A 98 -6.03 -13.25 -7.61
C ARG A 98 -6.57 -14.39 -6.74
N ARG A 99 -6.72 -14.16 -5.43
CA ARG A 99 -7.33 -15.16 -4.51
C ARG A 99 -8.80 -15.41 -4.83
N VAL A 100 -9.59 -14.37 -5.05
CA VAL A 100 -11.01 -14.50 -5.44
C VAL A 100 -11.13 -15.30 -6.74
N ASN A 101 -10.33 -14.97 -7.76
CA ASN A 101 -10.33 -15.71 -9.02
C ASN A 101 -9.96 -17.19 -8.84
N ALA A 102 -8.96 -17.49 -8.02
CA ALA A 102 -8.58 -18.88 -7.74
C ALA A 102 -9.71 -19.65 -7.04
N LEU A 103 -10.46 -19.00 -6.15
CA LEU A 103 -11.62 -19.61 -5.51
C LEU A 103 -12.75 -19.86 -6.51
N GLU A 104 -13.13 -18.85 -7.28
CA GLU A 104 -14.26 -18.91 -8.22
C GLU A 104 -14.04 -19.91 -9.36
N PHE A 105 -12.85 -19.92 -9.96
CA PHE A 105 -12.61 -20.66 -11.19
C PHE A 105 -11.88 -21.99 -10.99
N LYS A 106 -11.36 -22.26 -9.79
CA LYS A 106 -10.66 -23.52 -9.51
C LYS A 106 -11.23 -24.25 -8.30
N VAL A 107 -11.16 -23.65 -7.12
CA VAL A 107 -11.49 -24.35 -5.87
C VAL A 107 -12.98 -24.69 -5.77
N ILE A 108 -13.87 -23.74 -6.08
CA ILE A 108 -15.33 -23.97 -6.02
C ILE A 108 -15.77 -25.05 -7.02
N PRO A 109 -15.35 -25.00 -8.30
CA PRO A 109 -15.65 -26.08 -9.26
C PRO A 109 -15.13 -27.45 -8.80
N GLU A 110 -13.87 -27.56 -8.38
CA GLU A 110 -13.26 -28.82 -7.93
C GLU A 110 -14.03 -29.43 -6.74
N LEU A 111 -14.41 -28.60 -5.76
CA LEU A 111 -15.19 -29.05 -4.61
C LEU A 111 -16.62 -29.47 -5.00
N THR A 112 -17.21 -28.81 -5.99
CA THR A 112 -18.55 -29.14 -6.50
C THR A 112 -18.53 -30.48 -7.23
N GLU A 113 -17.53 -30.72 -8.06
CA GLU A 113 -17.33 -32.00 -8.76
C GLU A 113 -17.07 -33.15 -7.77
N ALA A 114 -16.22 -32.92 -6.76
CA ALA A 114 -15.96 -33.89 -5.71
C ALA A 114 -17.23 -34.25 -4.92
N ARG A 115 -18.06 -33.25 -4.59
CA ARG A 115 -19.36 -33.47 -3.94
C ARG A 115 -20.27 -34.37 -4.79
N ASP A 116 -20.38 -34.07 -6.08
CA ASP A 116 -21.27 -34.80 -6.98
C ASP A 116 -20.77 -36.23 -7.21
N PHE A 117 -19.46 -36.44 -7.27
CA PHE A 117 -18.85 -37.77 -7.31
C PHE A 117 -19.15 -38.59 -6.04
N ILE A 118 -18.98 -38.00 -4.86
CA ILE A 118 -19.29 -38.68 -3.58
C ILE A 118 -20.77 -39.06 -3.55
N LYS A 119 -21.66 -38.14 -3.94
CA LYS A 119 -23.10 -38.41 -3.97
C LYS A 119 -23.45 -39.57 -4.91
N MET A 120 -22.91 -39.56 -6.13
CA MET A 120 -23.10 -40.65 -7.09
C MET A 120 -22.61 -41.99 -6.54
N ARG A 121 -21.46 -42.01 -5.86
CA ARG A 121 -20.93 -43.24 -5.24
C ARG A 121 -21.82 -43.76 -4.11
N LEU A 122 -22.33 -42.87 -3.26
CA LEU A 122 -23.26 -43.25 -2.19
C LEU A 122 -24.57 -43.81 -2.76
N ASP A 123 -25.16 -43.15 -3.76
CA ASP A 123 -26.39 -43.60 -4.42
C ASP A 123 -26.21 -45.00 -5.07
N GLU A 124 -25.06 -45.27 -5.67
CA GLU A 124 -24.75 -46.58 -6.26
C GLU A 124 -24.56 -47.66 -5.17
N MET A 125 -23.90 -47.33 -4.06
CA MET A 125 -23.75 -48.25 -2.92
C MET A 125 -25.11 -48.61 -2.30
N GLU A 126 -26.00 -47.64 -2.13
CA GLU A 126 -27.37 -47.89 -1.65
C GLU A 126 -28.16 -48.79 -2.62
N ARG A 127 -28.00 -48.59 -3.93
CA ARG A 127 -28.63 -49.45 -4.94
C ARG A 127 -28.12 -50.89 -4.87
N GLU A 128 -26.82 -51.09 -4.77
CA GLU A 128 -26.23 -52.43 -4.64
C GLU A 128 -26.73 -53.15 -3.38
N GLU A 129 -26.81 -52.42 -2.26
CA GLU A 129 -27.29 -52.97 -0.99
C GLU A 129 -28.77 -53.34 -1.05
N LEU A 130 -29.61 -52.49 -1.64
CA LEU A 130 -31.03 -52.80 -1.87
C LEU A 130 -31.21 -54.03 -2.77
N PHE A 131 -30.39 -54.19 -3.82
CA PHE A 131 -30.46 -55.37 -4.69
C PHE A 131 -30.03 -56.63 -3.93
N ARG A 132 -28.98 -56.54 -3.10
CA ARG A 132 -28.52 -57.64 -2.24
C ARG A 132 -29.61 -58.09 -1.27
N LEU A 133 -30.25 -57.14 -0.58
CA LEU A 133 -31.36 -57.42 0.34
C LEU A 133 -32.56 -58.06 -0.36
N LYS A 134 -32.95 -57.55 -1.54
CA LYS A 134 -34.03 -58.15 -2.35
C LYS A 134 -33.72 -59.60 -2.74
N LYS A 135 -32.48 -59.90 -3.14
CA LYS A 135 -32.06 -61.25 -3.53
C LYS A 135 -32.05 -62.23 -2.35
N ILE A 136 -31.65 -61.77 -1.16
CA ILE A 136 -31.71 -62.57 0.06
C ILE A 136 -33.16 -62.89 0.42
N LYS A 137 -34.06 -61.89 0.39
CA LYS A 137 -35.49 -62.08 0.67
C LYS A 137 -36.14 -63.07 -0.31
N ALA A 138 -35.85 -62.95 -1.60
CA ALA A 138 -36.37 -63.88 -2.62
C ALA A 138 -35.89 -65.32 -2.42
N ARG A 139 -34.72 -65.54 -1.81
CA ARG A 139 -34.23 -66.88 -1.46
C ARG A 139 -34.81 -67.45 -0.17
N SER A 140 -35.31 -66.62 0.73
CA SER A 140 -35.94 -67.07 1.98
C SER A 140 -37.43 -67.37 1.83
N GLU A 141 -38.09 -66.80 0.81
CA GLU A 141 -39.51 -67.03 0.50
C GLU A 141 -39.74 -68.19 -0.48
N ALA A 142 -38.67 -68.78 -1.04
CA ALA A 142 -38.68 -69.98 -1.89
C ALA A 142 -38.24 -71.21 -1.09
#